data_AF-A0A6B3NIE8-F1
#
_entry.id   AF-A0A6B3NIE8-F1
#
_cell.length_a   1.000
_cell.length_b   1.000
_cell.length_c   1.000
_cell.angle_alpha   90.00
_cell.angle_beta   90.00
_cell.angle_gamma   90.00
#
_symmetry.space_group_name_H-M   'P 1'
#
loop_
_entity.id
_entity.type
_entity.pdbx_description
1 polymer ?
#
loop_
_entity_poly.entity_id
_entity_poly.type
_entity_poly.pdbx_seq_one_letter_code
_entity_poly.pdbx_strand_id
1 'polypeptide(L)'
;MAFNLSGGTITQTGTDTDLGGLAGLGGVTTVGNADYTVYDIGTNQLVIQGTCTLTPEIECIVQSDGVSSLPAVDIENGGTLNIGAIISQSGFDRRPTGLAMHLENDASSFQPNSASLRVRSGGTLNWYGGTIFADGAVAFDDGATILIDHPNCVLDAYTATGVAQDPQIRQEATALTINGFTMIGYIMTLLANTTKLEGIVAQHSFEVFGLSSFATPENVFLEVRNYVAGGGNFIEFAYNNDRWIRAINCSSGSNFISTGHNSGGSANTGLHEARIETSFTATDADNVAVAGFGIYTIDRDHGNRLAANQVGTNPDYIADREYTAIESSGSADITTDGGVLIAAHHNTVGGGRFSANDIRDKRGEADDENDLFIWRIRKAGKLFSTLAVTMKGVGGVSPAITLFDNPAYTQTDVTAQNHTGISIQVGTFNLFGKTFSIKVVGNLTTNPSLTAEDIYHYLQYHLAQVSTTFNGELGGHWHELLKPFGSGYGTEIGAYTGARTVRGVCVVDEGDSEFPGIQRMQADDETFYIPPTTVSVQVSAVNQSGVPIEEASVYLETDPGGTPVLVGDTDSGGSISTAYSGVLPQAVRGHVRGPDGEITYDDEFALGGSITANGYAATAILNEE
;
A
#
# COMPACT_ATOMS: atom_id res chain seq x y z
N MET A 1 7.41 -47.74 31.23
CA MET A 1 8.78 -47.30 30.95
C MET A 1 9.21 -47.93 29.66
N ALA A 2 9.32 -47.13 28.62
CA ALA A 2 9.56 -47.63 27.28
C ALA A 2 10.88 -47.13 26.69
N PHE A 3 11.75 -46.58 27.55
CA PHE A 3 13.16 -46.33 27.27
C PHE A 3 13.99 -47.59 27.53
N ASN A 4 14.82 -47.98 26.57
CA ASN A 4 15.77 -49.07 26.72
C ASN A 4 17.14 -48.65 26.19
N LEU A 5 18.20 -48.98 26.91
CA LEU A 5 19.58 -48.66 26.52
C LEU A 5 20.25 -49.89 25.89
N SER A 6 20.79 -49.74 24.69
CA SER A 6 21.64 -50.75 24.05
C SER A 6 22.73 -50.08 23.20
N GLY A 7 24.00 -50.42 23.46
CA GLY A 7 25.12 -49.98 22.61
C GLY A 7 25.35 -48.46 22.55
N GLY A 8 24.93 -47.70 23.57
CA GLY A 8 25.00 -46.24 23.58
C GLY A 8 23.78 -45.54 22.97
N THR A 9 22.78 -46.31 22.52
CA THR A 9 21.51 -45.78 22.02
C THR A 9 20.41 -46.05 23.04
N ILE A 10 19.75 -44.99 23.49
CA ILE A 10 18.52 -45.03 24.27
C ILE A 10 17.36 -45.01 23.28
N THR A 11 16.59 -46.08 23.20
CA THR A 11 15.39 -46.14 22.34
C THR A 11 14.15 -45.96 23.19
N GLN A 12 13.36 -44.94 22.87
CA GLN A 12 12.02 -44.70 23.40
C GLN A 12 10.97 -45.36 22.48
N THR A 13 10.11 -46.19 23.05
CA THR A 13 8.99 -46.87 22.37
C THR A 13 7.67 -46.57 23.08
N GLY A 14 6.51 -46.98 22.56
CA GLY A 14 5.24 -46.78 23.29
C GLY A 14 4.88 -45.30 23.52
N THR A 15 4.37 -44.94 24.70
CA THR A 15 4.00 -43.56 25.05
C THR A 15 4.54 -43.20 26.43
N ASP A 16 5.38 -42.16 26.49
CA ASP A 16 5.87 -41.55 27.71
C ASP A 16 5.43 -40.06 27.73
N THR A 17 4.85 -39.63 28.85
CA THR A 17 4.32 -38.27 29.04
C THR A 17 5.34 -37.31 29.67
N ASP A 18 6.48 -37.86 30.10
CA ASP A 18 7.62 -37.16 30.70
C ASP A 18 8.92 -37.93 30.38
N LEU A 19 10.06 -37.38 30.81
CA LEU A 19 11.39 -37.96 30.65
C LEU A 19 11.81 -38.88 31.82
N GLY A 20 10.94 -39.12 32.80
CA GLY A 20 11.26 -39.82 34.05
C GLY A 20 11.78 -41.25 33.83
N GLY A 21 11.40 -41.89 32.72
CA GLY A 21 11.89 -43.21 32.34
C GLY A 21 13.38 -43.27 31.94
N LEU A 22 14.04 -42.13 31.74
CA LEU A 22 15.49 -42.06 31.55
C LEU A 22 16.27 -42.29 32.85
N ALA A 23 15.65 -42.02 34.01
CA ALA A 23 16.30 -42.16 35.30
C ALA A 23 16.71 -43.62 35.56
N GLY A 24 18.01 -43.84 35.76
CA GLY A 24 18.57 -45.16 36.05
C GLY A 24 19.09 -45.94 34.83
N LEU A 25 18.98 -45.38 33.62
CA LEU A 25 19.71 -45.91 32.45
C LEU A 25 21.21 -45.64 32.58
N GLY A 26 22.04 -46.56 32.09
CA GLY A 26 23.50 -46.42 32.12
C GLY A 26 23.96 -45.19 31.32
N GLY A 27 24.85 -44.38 31.91
CA GLY A 27 25.35 -43.16 31.28
C GLY A 27 24.39 -41.97 31.32
N VAL A 28 23.19 -42.12 31.91
CA VAL A 28 22.30 -40.98 32.19
C VAL A 28 22.55 -40.48 33.61
N THR A 29 22.79 -39.17 33.76
CA THR A 29 22.80 -38.50 35.06
C THR A 29 21.54 -37.65 35.23
N THR A 30 21.04 -37.56 36.45
CA THR A 30 19.85 -36.77 36.77
C THR A 30 20.22 -35.72 37.80
N VAL A 31 19.95 -34.45 37.47
CA VAL A 31 20.24 -33.31 38.35
C VAL A 31 18.98 -32.47 38.43
N GLY A 32 18.48 -32.19 39.63
CA GLY A 32 17.23 -31.46 39.74
C GLY A 32 16.76 -31.28 41.18
N ASN A 33 15.60 -30.65 41.30
CA ASN A 33 14.85 -30.52 42.54
C ASN A 33 13.40 -31.00 42.30
N ALA A 34 12.48 -30.68 43.22
CA ALA A 34 11.08 -31.10 43.10
C ALA A 34 10.33 -30.45 41.92
N ASP A 35 10.82 -29.32 41.41
CA ASP A 35 10.13 -28.50 40.41
C ASP A 35 10.74 -28.64 39.01
N TYR A 36 12.02 -29.03 38.92
CA TYR A 36 12.74 -29.13 37.66
C TYR A 36 13.80 -30.24 37.67
N THR A 37 13.79 -31.09 36.63
CA THR A 37 14.75 -32.20 36.48
C THR A 37 15.48 -32.16 35.15
N VAL A 38 16.81 -32.15 35.21
CA VAL A 38 17.72 -32.31 34.07
C VAL A 38 18.04 -33.78 33.90
N TYR A 39 17.83 -34.31 32.70
CA TYR A 39 18.26 -35.64 32.29
C TYR A 39 19.41 -35.50 31.31
N ASP A 40 20.63 -35.61 31.83
CA ASP A 40 21.84 -35.57 31.02
C ASP A 40 22.15 -36.98 30.50
N ILE A 41 22.01 -37.19 29.19
CA ILE A 41 22.22 -38.49 28.54
C ILE A 41 23.70 -38.78 28.23
N GLY A 42 24.61 -37.87 28.57
CA GLY A 42 26.06 -38.01 28.32
C GLY A 42 26.36 -38.22 26.83
N THR A 43 27.17 -39.22 26.50
CA THR A 43 27.48 -39.59 25.10
C THR A 43 26.44 -40.49 24.45
N ASN A 44 25.27 -40.71 25.06
CA ASN A 44 24.25 -41.54 24.46
C ASN A 44 23.49 -40.77 23.38
N GLN A 45 22.92 -41.51 22.42
CA GLN A 45 21.91 -41.03 21.49
C GLN A 45 20.51 -41.35 22.04
N LEU A 46 19.55 -40.42 21.93
CA LEU A 46 18.14 -40.69 22.15
C LEU A 46 17.40 -40.90 20.81
N VAL A 47 16.89 -42.11 20.59
CA VAL A 47 16.05 -42.47 19.44
C VAL A 47 14.59 -42.58 19.87
N ILE A 48 13.69 -41.87 19.20
CA ILE A 48 12.24 -41.86 19.49
C ILE A 48 11.50 -42.62 18.39
N GLN A 49 10.93 -43.76 18.74
CA GLN A 49 10.07 -44.60 17.89
C GLN A 49 8.61 -44.64 18.37
N GLY A 50 8.35 -44.22 19.61
CA GLY A 50 7.02 -44.05 20.18
C GLY A 50 6.60 -42.57 20.24
N THR A 51 5.72 -42.24 21.16
CA THR A 51 5.38 -40.87 21.53
C THR A 51 6.09 -40.48 22.82
N CYS A 52 6.99 -39.50 22.73
CA CYS A 52 7.66 -38.91 23.87
C CYS A 52 7.14 -37.48 24.05
N THR A 53 6.84 -37.09 25.29
CA THR A 53 6.47 -35.71 25.63
C THR A 53 7.43 -35.22 26.70
N LEU A 54 7.95 -34.01 26.52
CA LEU A 54 8.73 -33.32 27.53
C LEU A 54 8.15 -31.92 27.77
N THR A 55 8.14 -31.47 29.02
CA THR A 55 7.59 -30.16 29.39
C THR A 55 8.72 -29.23 29.84
N PRO A 56 9.07 -28.19 29.05
CA PRO A 56 10.23 -27.33 29.33
C PRO A 56 10.20 -26.58 30.67
N GLU A 57 9.05 -26.52 31.34
CA GLU A 57 8.89 -25.89 32.66
C GLU A 57 9.28 -26.82 33.83
N ILE A 58 9.38 -28.13 33.61
CA ILE A 58 9.59 -29.13 34.67
C ILE A 58 10.74 -30.10 34.36
N GLU A 59 11.16 -30.20 33.11
CA GLU A 59 12.25 -31.09 32.73
C GLU A 59 12.97 -30.69 31.44
N CYS A 60 14.22 -31.12 31.30
CA CYS A 60 14.97 -30.97 30.06
C CYS A 60 15.91 -32.14 29.79
N ILE A 61 16.27 -32.30 28.52
CA ILE A 61 17.32 -33.21 28.08
C ILE A 61 18.61 -32.42 27.94
N VAL A 62 19.71 -32.94 28.44
CA VAL A 62 21.06 -32.43 28.17
C VAL A 62 21.87 -33.54 27.52
N GLN A 63 22.67 -33.18 26.54
CA GLN A 63 23.75 -34.02 26.03
C GLN A 63 25.03 -33.21 26.19
N SER A 64 25.81 -33.50 27.23
CA SER A 64 27.00 -32.73 27.61
C SER A 64 28.31 -33.16 26.92
N ASP A 65 28.29 -34.27 26.17
CA ASP A 65 29.46 -34.85 25.52
C ASP A 65 29.04 -35.43 24.16
N GLY A 66 29.06 -34.60 23.12
CA GLY A 66 28.50 -34.93 21.81
C GLY A 66 29.07 -36.19 21.15
N VAL A 67 28.18 -36.96 20.50
CA VAL A 67 28.58 -38.06 19.61
C VAL A 67 28.67 -37.53 18.18
N SER A 68 29.86 -37.13 17.76
CA SER A 68 30.08 -36.40 16.50
C SER A 68 29.63 -37.10 15.20
N SER A 69 29.19 -38.36 15.25
CA SER A 69 28.81 -39.17 14.08
C SER A 69 27.34 -39.56 14.02
N LEU A 70 26.53 -39.24 15.03
CA LEU A 70 25.11 -39.59 15.11
C LEU A 70 24.29 -38.41 15.60
N PRO A 71 22.97 -38.37 15.34
CA PRO A 71 22.14 -37.34 15.92
C PRO A 71 22.03 -37.47 17.44
N ALA A 72 21.95 -36.36 18.18
CA ALA A 72 21.74 -36.42 19.64
C ALA A 72 20.34 -36.95 19.96
N VAL A 73 19.35 -36.34 19.33
CA VAL A 73 17.94 -36.74 19.37
C VAL A 73 17.51 -37.07 17.94
N ASP A 74 17.08 -38.31 17.72
CA ASP A 74 16.67 -38.83 16.42
C ASP A 74 15.21 -39.34 16.51
N ILE A 75 14.29 -38.66 15.82
CA ILE A 75 12.88 -39.05 15.77
C ILE A 75 12.67 -39.85 14.49
N GLU A 76 12.49 -41.16 14.64
CA GLU A 76 12.37 -42.09 13.52
C GLU A 76 10.92 -42.20 12.99
N ASN A 77 10.75 -42.98 11.93
CA ASN A 77 9.45 -43.24 11.32
C ASN A 77 8.44 -43.79 12.36
N GLY A 78 7.29 -43.12 12.49
CA GLY A 78 6.26 -43.43 13.48
C GLY A 78 6.51 -42.83 14.87
N GLY A 79 7.71 -42.29 15.10
CA GLY A 79 8.04 -41.56 16.32
C GLY A 79 7.40 -40.18 16.36
N THR A 80 7.06 -39.72 17.56
CA THR A 80 6.53 -38.38 17.81
C THR A 80 7.19 -37.79 19.04
N LEU A 81 7.75 -36.59 18.90
CA LEU A 81 8.22 -35.80 20.02
C LEU A 81 7.33 -34.57 20.21
N ASN A 82 6.77 -34.41 21.41
CA ASN A 82 6.04 -33.23 21.83
C ASN A 82 6.90 -32.43 22.81
N ILE A 83 7.24 -31.19 22.45
CA ILE A 83 7.95 -30.25 23.31
C ILE A 83 6.95 -29.22 23.80
N GLY A 84 6.55 -29.38 25.06
CA GLY A 84 5.50 -28.59 25.69
C GLY A 84 4.09 -28.93 25.18
N ALA A 85 3.13 -28.11 25.59
CA ALA A 85 1.74 -28.17 25.14
C ALA A 85 1.09 -26.78 25.27
N ILE A 86 -0.05 -26.58 24.62
CA ILE A 86 -0.90 -25.41 24.89
C ILE A 86 -1.52 -25.57 26.29
N ILE A 87 -1.30 -24.59 27.16
CA ILE A 87 -1.82 -24.58 28.53
C ILE A 87 -2.92 -23.53 28.62
N SER A 88 -4.18 -23.98 28.66
CA SER A 88 -5.33 -23.10 28.84
C SER A 88 -5.58 -22.83 30.33
N GLN A 89 -5.44 -21.58 30.76
CA GLN A 89 -5.69 -21.16 32.14
C GLN A 89 -6.60 -19.94 32.15
N SER A 90 -7.76 -20.06 32.82
CA SER A 90 -8.73 -18.95 32.98
C SER A 90 -9.18 -18.30 31.65
N GLY A 91 -9.26 -19.08 30.57
CA GLY A 91 -9.67 -18.59 29.24
C GLY A 91 -8.53 -17.98 28.41
N PHE A 92 -7.29 -18.01 28.89
CA PHE A 92 -6.11 -17.61 28.13
C PHE A 92 -5.23 -18.84 27.85
N ASP A 93 -4.74 -18.92 26.61
CA ASP A 93 -3.78 -19.95 26.23
C ASP A 93 -2.36 -19.42 26.37
N ARG A 94 -1.57 -20.05 27.24
CA ARG A 94 -0.13 -19.81 27.34
C ARG A 94 0.65 -21.00 26.79
N ARG A 95 1.85 -20.74 26.31
CA ARG A 95 2.80 -21.75 25.87
C ARG A 95 3.97 -21.82 26.86
N PRO A 96 4.54 -23.01 27.11
CA PRO A 96 5.60 -23.17 28.10
C PRO A 96 6.85 -22.38 27.71
N THR A 97 7.59 -21.98 28.73
CA THR A 97 8.94 -21.39 28.62
C THR A 97 9.94 -22.28 29.34
N GLY A 98 11.23 -21.98 29.24
CA GLY A 98 12.29 -22.77 29.89
C GLY A 98 13.13 -23.55 28.88
N LEU A 99 14.14 -24.25 29.38
CA LEU A 99 15.04 -25.04 28.55
C LEU A 99 14.39 -26.41 28.27
N ALA A 100 14.19 -26.74 27.00
CA ALA A 100 13.69 -28.05 26.57
C ALA A 100 14.86 -29.03 26.37
N MET A 101 15.88 -28.57 25.66
CA MET A 101 17.04 -29.38 25.29
C MET A 101 18.32 -28.55 25.23
N HIS A 102 19.43 -29.14 25.67
CA HIS A 102 20.78 -28.65 25.40
C HIS A 102 21.57 -29.76 24.73
N LEU A 103 21.91 -29.58 23.45
CA LEU A 103 22.45 -30.61 22.57
C LEU A 103 23.81 -30.19 22.04
N GLU A 104 24.86 -30.54 22.77
CA GLU A 104 26.24 -30.35 22.32
C GLU A 104 26.59 -31.48 21.34
N ASN A 105 26.59 -31.19 20.04
CA ASN A 105 27.02 -32.14 19.01
C ASN A 105 28.02 -31.43 18.10
N ASP A 106 29.32 -31.62 18.35
CA ASP A 106 30.47 -31.00 17.65
C ASP A 106 30.58 -31.37 16.15
N ALA A 107 29.56 -31.98 15.58
CA ALA A 107 29.58 -32.39 14.20
C ALA A 107 29.36 -31.21 13.23
N SER A 108 29.56 -31.45 11.93
CA SER A 108 29.45 -30.39 10.93
C SER A 108 28.06 -29.73 10.92
N SER A 109 28.05 -28.40 10.83
CA SER A 109 26.90 -27.49 10.76
C SER A 109 25.80 -27.80 9.74
N PHE A 110 26.03 -28.70 8.78
CA PHE A 110 25.09 -28.97 7.68
C PHE A 110 24.78 -30.45 7.44
N GLN A 111 25.38 -31.41 8.16
CA GLN A 111 25.16 -32.84 7.91
C GLN A 111 24.00 -33.40 8.73
N PRO A 112 22.91 -33.90 8.10
CA PRO A 112 21.78 -34.47 8.83
C PRO A 112 22.13 -35.69 9.69
N ASN A 113 23.12 -36.48 9.26
CA ASN A 113 23.53 -37.71 9.97
C ASN A 113 24.20 -37.43 11.31
N SER A 114 24.58 -36.20 11.58
CA SER A 114 25.23 -35.80 12.83
C SER A 114 24.60 -34.51 13.37
N ALA A 115 23.30 -34.32 13.11
CA ALA A 115 22.53 -33.19 13.60
C ALA A 115 22.37 -33.24 15.13
N SER A 116 22.27 -32.11 15.81
CA SER A 116 21.82 -32.10 17.21
C SER A 116 20.41 -32.69 17.31
N LEU A 117 19.50 -32.26 16.44
CA LEU A 117 18.14 -32.79 16.37
C LEU A 117 17.84 -33.23 14.94
N ARG A 118 17.36 -34.46 14.77
CA ARG A 118 16.88 -34.97 13.48
C ARG A 118 15.47 -35.50 13.59
N VAL A 119 14.62 -35.12 12.64
CA VAL A 119 13.30 -35.72 12.41
C VAL A 119 13.34 -36.40 11.06
N ARG A 120 13.26 -37.73 11.05
CA ARG A 120 13.32 -38.53 9.83
C ARG A 120 11.97 -38.57 9.12
N SER A 121 12.00 -39.07 7.88
CA SER A 121 10.79 -39.39 7.13
C SER A 121 9.82 -40.24 7.95
N GLY A 122 8.56 -39.80 8.07
CA GLY A 122 7.52 -40.41 8.91
C GLY A 122 7.60 -40.11 10.41
N GLY A 123 8.62 -39.39 10.87
CA GLY A 123 8.72 -38.86 12.23
C GLY A 123 7.96 -37.54 12.38
N THR A 124 7.55 -37.23 13.61
CA THR A 124 6.78 -36.01 13.93
C THR A 124 7.42 -35.22 15.07
N LEU A 125 7.56 -33.90 14.90
CA LEU A 125 7.92 -32.96 15.95
C LEU A 125 6.81 -31.93 16.14
N ASN A 126 6.25 -31.87 17.35
CA ASN A 126 5.32 -30.82 17.75
C ASN A 126 5.99 -29.96 18.83
N TRP A 127 6.33 -28.73 18.48
CA TRP A 127 7.03 -27.80 19.37
C TRP A 127 6.13 -26.61 19.68
N TYR A 128 5.69 -26.52 20.94
CA TYR A 128 4.76 -25.49 21.41
C TYR A 128 5.44 -24.40 22.24
N GLY A 129 6.62 -24.64 22.78
CA GLY A 129 7.40 -23.65 23.51
C GLY A 129 8.69 -24.22 24.09
N GLY A 130 9.45 -23.37 24.76
CA GLY A 130 10.76 -23.70 25.33
C GLY A 130 11.92 -23.52 24.34
N THR A 131 13.12 -23.50 24.89
CA THR A 131 14.37 -23.28 24.17
C THR A 131 15.09 -24.58 23.88
N ILE A 132 15.59 -24.74 22.66
CA ILE A 132 16.57 -25.77 22.28
C ILE A 132 17.89 -25.04 22.04
N PHE A 133 18.90 -25.37 22.84
CA PHE A 133 20.29 -25.05 22.53
C PHE A 133 20.88 -26.19 21.72
N ALA A 134 21.46 -25.85 20.58
CA ALA A 134 22.14 -26.83 19.74
C ALA A 134 23.38 -26.19 19.11
N ASP A 135 24.48 -26.94 19.06
CA ASP A 135 25.73 -26.53 18.39
C ASP A 135 25.78 -27.05 16.94
N GLY A 136 25.12 -28.20 16.69
CA GLY A 136 25.07 -28.84 15.38
C GLY A 136 23.90 -28.42 14.50
N ALA A 137 23.81 -29.07 13.33
CA ALA A 137 22.65 -28.92 12.45
C ALA A 137 21.34 -29.36 13.15
N VAL A 138 20.21 -28.81 12.72
CA VAL A 138 18.88 -29.38 12.98
C VAL A 138 18.33 -29.85 11.65
N ALA A 139 17.91 -31.11 11.54
CA ALA A 139 17.49 -31.71 10.28
C ALA A 139 16.02 -32.13 10.30
N PHE A 140 15.27 -31.66 9.32
CA PHE A 140 13.90 -32.07 9.05
C PHE A 140 13.89 -32.77 7.69
N ASP A 141 14.03 -34.08 7.68
CA ASP A 141 14.15 -34.87 6.44
C ASP A 141 12.85 -34.85 5.63
N ASP A 142 12.94 -35.12 4.33
CA ASP A 142 11.75 -35.28 3.48
C ASP A 142 10.79 -36.35 4.03
N GLY A 143 9.50 -36.02 4.03
CA GLY A 143 8.42 -36.82 4.63
C GLY A 143 8.30 -36.74 6.16
N ALA A 144 9.09 -35.93 6.86
CA ALA A 144 8.85 -35.60 8.27
C ALA A 144 7.68 -34.62 8.43
N THR A 145 7.04 -34.60 9.61
CA THR A 145 5.97 -33.64 9.95
C THR A 145 6.40 -32.75 11.10
N ILE A 146 6.46 -31.44 10.88
CA ILE A 146 6.99 -30.49 11.86
C ILE A 146 5.96 -29.38 12.11
N LEU A 147 5.63 -29.17 13.38
CA LEU A 147 4.82 -28.05 13.84
C LEU A 147 5.62 -27.24 14.87
N ILE A 148 5.81 -25.95 14.60
CA ILE A 148 6.37 -24.97 15.54
C ILE A 148 5.32 -23.89 15.74
N ASP A 149 4.74 -23.78 16.94
CA ASP A 149 3.46 -23.07 17.14
C ASP A 149 3.51 -21.94 18.17
N HIS A 150 4.64 -21.25 18.31
CA HIS A 150 4.72 -20.03 19.10
C HIS A 150 6.09 -19.34 18.98
N PRO A 151 6.17 -17.99 19.14
CA PRO A 151 7.44 -17.30 19.35
C PRO A 151 8.26 -17.77 20.59
N ASN A 152 7.63 -18.52 21.50
CA ASN A 152 8.31 -19.12 22.67
C ASN A 152 9.11 -20.38 22.29
N CYS A 153 8.96 -20.89 21.06
CA CYS A 153 9.83 -21.92 20.51
C CYS A 153 11.11 -21.22 20.07
N VAL A 154 12.18 -21.40 20.84
CA VAL A 154 13.47 -20.73 20.58
C VAL A 154 14.50 -21.77 20.19
N LEU A 155 15.08 -21.65 18.99
CA LEU A 155 16.29 -22.37 18.64
C LEU A 155 17.47 -21.41 18.73
N ASP A 156 18.44 -21.75 19.57
CA ASP A 156 19.60 -20.91 19.83
C ASP A 156 20.89 -21.68 19.54
N ALA A 157 21.70 -21.10 18.66
CA ALA A 157 23.02 -21.61 18.28
C ALA A 157 23.99 -21.46 19.46
N TYR A 158 24.27 -22.56 20.13
CA TYR A 158 25.27 -22.58 21.18
C TYR A 158 26.66 -22.73 20.55
N THR A 159 27.42 -21.64 20.44
CA THR A 159 28.81 -21.69 19.94
C THR A 159 29.78 -21.62 21.13
N ALA A 160 29.99 -22.76 21.81
CA ALA A 160 30.89 -22.81 22.97
C ALA A 160 32.37 -22.58 22.64
N THR A 161 32.77 -22.66 21.37
CA THR A 161 34.17 -22.56 20.97
C THR A 161 34.28 -21.74 19.68
N GLY A 162 35.32 -20.93 19.54
CA GLY A 162 35.53 -19.98 18.44
C GLY A 162 35.73 -20.59 17.04
N VAL A 163 35.00 -21.65 16.70
CA VAL A 163 34.89 -22.21 15.36
C VAL A 163 33.63 -21.62 14.74
N ALA A 164 33.82 -20.75 13.74
CA ALA A 164 32.75 -20.20 12.92
C ALA A 164 32.09 -21.31 12.09
N GLN A 165 31.19 -22.07 12.71
CA GLN A 165 30.24 -22.90 11.99
C GLN A 165 28.94 -22.12 11.91
N ASP A 166 28.35 -22.02 10.73
CA ASP A 166 27.03 -21.43 10.53
C ASP A 166 25.99 -22.56 10.71
N PRO A 167 25.50 -22.86 11.93
CA PRO A 167 24.66 -24.04 12.13
C PRO A 167 23.37 -23.87 11.34
N GLN A 168 22.94 -24.96 10.68
CA GLN A 168 21.83 -24.93 9.75
C GLN A 168 20.63 -25.71 10.28
N ILE A 169 19.45 -25.13 10.11
CA ILE A 169 18.22 -25.90 9.97
C ILE A 169 18.17 -26.39 8.52
N ARG A 170 18.41 -27.69 8.34
CA ARG A 170 18.29 -28.42 7.08
C ARG A 170 16.82 -28.81 6.88
N GLN A 171 16.07 -27.94 6.20
CA GLN A 171 14.64 -28.15 5.99
C GLN A 171 14.39 -28.84 4.64
N GLU A 172 14.10 -30.14 4.67
CA GLU A 172 13.66 -30.95 3.52
C GLU A 172 12.17 -31.34 3.64
N ALA A 173 11.60 -31.26 4.85
CA ALA A 173 10.21 -31.61 5.14
C ALA A 173 9.19 -30.63 4.52
N THR A 174 8.36 -31.12 3.60
CA THR A 174 7.26 -30.32 3.02
C THR A 174 6.14 -30.03 4.02
N ALA A 175 5.90 -30.94 4.96
CA ALA A 175 4.94 -30.79 6.06
C ALA A 175 5.54 -30.02 7.25
N LEU A 176 6.18 -28.87 6.99
CA LEU A 176 6.62 -27.91 7.99
C LEU A 176 5.63 -26.75 8.10
N THR A 177 5.11 -26.54 9.31
CA THR A 177 4.28 -25.39 9.69
C THR A 177 4.95 -24.61 10.81
N ILE A 178 5.24 -23.34 10.56
CA ILE A 178 5.73 -22.40 11.56
C ILE A 178 4.69 -21.28 11.78
N ASN A 179 4.25 -21.11 13.02
CA ASN A 179 3.32 -20.07 13.50
C ASN A 179 3.97 -19.31 14.68
N GLY A 180 5.03 -18.58 14.39
CA GLY A 180 5.90 -17.99 15.41
C GLY A 180 7.05 -18.92 15.75
N PHE A 181 8.27 -18.40 15.68
CA PHE A 181 9.51 -19.12 15.96
C PHE A 181 10.63 -18.11 16.16
N THR A 182 11.43 -18.27 17.21
CA THR A 182 12.62 -17.43 17.41
C THR A 182 13.86 -18.25 17.06
N MET A 183 14.63 -17.77 16.08
CA MET A 183 15.85 -18.39 15.60
C MET A 183 17.04 -17.49 15.91
N ILE A 184 18.04 -17.99 16.62
CA ILE A 184 19.21 -17.21 17.03
C ILE A 184 20.48 -17.89 16.50
N GLY A 185 21.24 -17.20 15.66
CA GLY A 185 22.53 -17.67 15.14
C GLY A 185 22.45 -18.82 14.12
N TYR A 186 21.25 -19.27 13.75
CA TYR A 186 21.02 -20.34 12.78
C TYR A 186 20.74 -19.80 11.37
N ILE A 187 21.06 -20.61 10.36
CA ILE A 187 20.58 -20.45 8.98
C ILE A 187 19.43 -21.43 8.73
N MET A 188 18.28 -20.95 8.26
CA MET A 188 17.25 -21.84 7.70
C MET A 188 17.58 -22.14 6.24
N THR A 189 18.22 -23.28 5.99
CA THR A 189 18.48 -23.77 4.64
C THR A 189 17.25 -24.53 4.15
N LEU A 190 16.56 -23.92 3.20
CA LEU A 190 15.34 -24.44 2.61
C LEU A 190 15.72 -25.32 1.42
N LEU A 191 15.33 -26.58 1.47
CA LEU A 191 15.53 -27.57 0.41
C LEU A 191 14.19 -28.02 -0.19
N ALA A 192 13.05 -27.66 0.42
CA ALA A 192 11.74 -28.00 -0.10
C ALA A 192 10.74 -26.88 0.20
N ASN A 193 9.62 -26.85 -0.55
CA ASN A 193 8.52 -25.96 -0.20
C ASN A 193 7.89 -26.41 1.12
N THR A 194 7.72 -25.47 2.03
CA THR A 194 7.06 -25.68 3.32
C THR A 194 5.56 -25.47 3.21
N THR A 195 4.79 -26.04 4.13
CA THR A 195 3.35 -25.75 4.23
C THR A 195 3.13 -24.31 4.66
N LYS A 196 3.91 -23.80 5.62
CA LYS A 196 3.77 -22.44 6.15
C LYS A 196 5.01 -21.94 6.87
N LEU A 197 5.42 -20.70 6.58
CA LEU A 197 6.44 -19.95 7.33
C LEU A 197 5.85 -18.62 7.78
N GLU A 198 5.50 -18.51 9.05
CA GLU A 198 4.91 -17.28 9.59
C GLU A 198 5.48 -16.90 10.95
N GLY A 199 5.68 -15.59 11.19
CA GLY A 199 6.00 -15.06 12.52
C GLY A 199 7.41 -15.35 12.99
N ILE A 200 8.34 -15.64 12.07
CA ILE A 200 9.73 -15.94 12.40
C ILE A 200 10.43 -14.67 12.88
N VAL A 201 11.11 -14.76 14.02
CA VAL A 201 12.02 -13.74 14.56
C VAL A 201 13.42 -14.30 14.45
N ALA A 202 14.27 -13.69 13.62
CA ALA A 202 15.65 -14.13 13.46
C ALA A 202 16.63 -13.13 14.06
N GLN A 203 17.60 -13.61 14.81
CA GLN A 203 18.60 -12.77 15.50
C GLN A 203 20.00 -13.32 15.31
N HIS A 204 20.96 -12.43 15.10
CA HIS A 204 22.39 -12.74 14.98
C HIS A 204 22.72 -13.85 13.97
N SER A 205 21.83 -14.10 13.01
CA SER A 205 22.06 -15.06 11.94
C SER A 205 22.95 -14.43 10.90
N PHE A 206 23.92 -15.20 10.43
CA PHE A 206 24.71 -14.77 9.28
C PHE A 206 23.87 -14.74 8.00
N GLU A 207 22.97 -15.71 7.85
CA GLU A 207 22.00 -15.81 6.78
C GLU A 207 20.71 -16.37 7.37
N VAL A 208 19.58 -15.67 7.27
CA VAL A 208 18.33 -16.17 7.87
C VAL A 208 17.71 -17.24 6.99
N PHE A 209 17.45 -16.92 5.72
CA PHE A 209 16.88 -17.85 4.74
C PHE A 209 17.86 -18.09 3.60
N GLY A 210 18.37 -19.32 3.53
CA GLY A 210 19.22 -19.81 2.46
C GLY A 210 18.50 -20.80 1.58
N LEU A 211 18.38 -20.48 0.29
CA LEU A 211 17.71 -21.35 -0.67
C LEU A 211 18.72 -22.33 -1.24
N SER A 212 18.43 -23.63 -1.20
CA SER A 212 19.31 -24.63 -1.81
C SER A 212 19.12 -24.73 -3.32
N SER A 213 20.23 -24.84 -4.05
CA SER A 213 20.27 -25.05 -5.50
C SER A 213 19.78 -26.44 -5.95
N PHE A 214 19.65 -27.39 -5.03
CA PHE A 214 19.44 -28.80 -5.38
C PHE A 214 17.98 -29.23 -5.38
N ALA A 215 17.13 -28.61 -4.57
CA ALA A 215 15.81 -29.18 -4.27
C ALA A 215 14.69 -28.14 -4.12
N THR A 216 15.00 -26.87 -3.82
CA THR A 216 13.99 -25.80 -3.87
C THR A 216 13.53 -25.63 -5.31
N PRO A 217 12.22 -25.55 -5.58
CA PRO A 217 11.71 -25.32 -6.94
C PRO A 217 12.23 -24.00 -7.52
N GLU A 218 12.65 -24.03 -8.77
CA GLU A 218 12.96 -22.82 -9.52
C GLU A 218 11.66 -22.11 -9.87
N ASN A 219 11.72 -20.78 -9.98
CA ASN A 219 10.61 -19.98 -10.50
C ASN A 219 9.31 -20.05 -9.69
N VAL A 220 9.41 -20.36 -8.41
CA VAL A 220 8.28 -20.39 -7.47
C VAL A 220 8.67 -19.56 -6.24
N PHE A 221 7.76 -18.70 -5.79
CA PHE A 221 7.96 -17.96 -4.56
C PHE A 221 7.77 -18.87 -3.35
N LEU A 222 8.79 -18.91 -2.48
CA LEU A 222 8.58 -19.30 -1.10
C LEU A 222 8.03 -18.10 -0.32
N GLU A 223 6.83 -18.24 0.24
CA GLU A 223 6.22 -17.18 1.03
C GLU A 223 6.67 -17.25 2.49
N VAL A 224 7.18 -16.12 3.00
CA VAL A 224 7.48 -15.92 4.42
C VAL A 224 6.59 -14.78 4.91
N ARG A 225 5.70 -15.08 5.84
CA ARG A 225 4.71 -14.12 6.36
C ARG A 225 5.11 -13.60 7.73
N ASN A 226 4.83 -12.32 8.01
CA ASN A 226 5.02 -11.72 9.33
C ASN A 226 6.45 -11.89 9.88
N TYR A 227 7.46 -11.86 8.99
CA TYR A 227 8.86 -11.98 9.39
C TYR A 227 9.31 -10.71 10.15
N VAL A 228 9.95 -10.92 11.29
CA VAL A 228 10.53 -9.84 12.09
C VAL A 228 12.01 -9.70 11.74
N ALA A 229 12.28 -8.77 10.84
CA ALA A 229 13.62 -8.36 10.41
C ALA A 229 14.36 -7.50 11.46
N GLY A 230 15.67 -7.36 11.28
CA GLY A 230 16.48 -6.38 12.03
C GLY A 230 17.12 -6.89 13.33
N GLY A 231 17.17 -8.20 13.56
CA GLY A 231 17.81 -8.81 14.74
C GLY A 231 19.35 -8.85 14.71
N GLY A 232 20.01 -7.91 14.02
CA GLY A 232 21.47 -7.93 13.82
C GLY A 232 21.95 -9.01 12.84
N ASN A 233 21.06 -9.48 11.96
CA ASN A 233 21.40 -10.46 10.94
C ASN A 233 22.29 -9.85 9.85
N PHE A 234 23.20 -10.64 9.28
CA PHE A 234 24.08 -10.16 8.20
C PHE A 234 23.40 -10.25 6.82
N ILE A 235 22.63 -11.31 6.58
CA ILE A 235 21.79 -11.52 5.40
C ILE A 235 20.44 -12.04 5.89
N GLU A 236 19.34 -11.50 5.37
CA GLU A 236 18.00 -12.01 5.70
C GLU A 236 17.52 -12.96 4.61
N PHE A 237 17.68 -12.58 3.34
CA PHE A 237 17.30 -13.41 2.20
C PHE A 237 18.47 -13.53 1.24
N ALA A 238 18.97 -14.76 1.02
CA ALA A 238 20.10 -15.00 0.15
C ALA A 238 19.69 -15.39 -1.28
N TYR A 239 20.28 -14.73 -2.28
CA TYR A 239 20.15 -15.13 -3.68
C TYR A 239 20.95 -16.40 -3.95
N ASN A 240 20.30 -17.40 -4.53
CA ASN A 240 20.95 -18.63 -4.98
C ASN A 240 20.18 -19.26 -6.15
N ASN A 241 20.82 -19.44 -7.29
CA ASN A 241 20.35 -20.10 -8.51
C ASN A 241 18.91 -19.74 -8.90
N ASP A 242 18.61 -18.46 -9.09
CA ASP A 242 17.29 -17.96 -9.54
C ASP A 242 16.13 -18.40 -8.64
N ARG A 243 16.38 -18.64 -7.35
CA ARG A 243 15.33 -18.97 -6.37
C ARG A 243 14.71 -17.71 -5.79
N TRP A 244 13.43 -17.80 -5.44
CA TRP A 244 12.63 -16.63 -5.10
C TRP A 244 11.97 -16.73 -3.73
N ILE A 245 11.93 -15.60 -3.02
CA ILE A 245 11.25 -15.45 -1.74
C ILE A 245 10.28 -14.28 -1.84
N ARG A 246 9.11 -14.43 -1.22
CA ARG A 246 8.15 -13.34 -1.04
C ARG A 246 7.96 -13.11 0.45
N ALA A 247 8.52 -12.02 0.94
CA ALA A 247 8.32 -11.55 2.30
C ALA A 247 7.02 -10.73 2.36
N ILE A 248 6.01 -11.25 3.06
CA ILE A 248 4.70 -10.62 3.22
C ILE A 248 4.60 -10.10 4.65
N ASN A 249 4.23 -8.83 4.82
CA ASN A 249 4.10 -8.19 6.14
C ASN A 249 5.41 -8.25 6.94
N CYS A 250 6.54 -7.96 6.28
CA CYS A 250 7.84 -7.88 6.94
C CYS A 250 7.89 -6.64 7.85
N SER A 251 8.44 -6.78 9.07
CA SER A 251 8.57 -5.66 10.01
C SER A 251 9.39 -4.48 9.45
N SER A 252 10.38 -4.76 8.59
CA SER A 252 11.24 -3.75 7.97
C SER A 252 10.72 -3.19 6.65
N GLY A 253 9.61 -3.72 6.13
CA GLY A 253 9.10 -3.42 4.78
C GLY A 253 10.08 -3.86 3.70
N SER A 254 10.45 -2.93 2.81
CA SER A 254 11.48 -3.13 1.78
C SER A 254 12.90 -3.12 2.33
N ASN A 255 13.11 -2.76 3.60
CA ASN A 255 14.47 -2.62 4.16
C ASN A 255 15.09 -3.93 4.66
N PHE A 256 14.63 -5.09 4.17
CA PHE A 256 15.31 -6.33 4.50
C PHE A 256 16.63 -6.47 3.74
N ILE A 257 17.57 -7.22 4.32
CA ILE A 257 18.89 -7.41 3.73
C ILE A 257 18.84 -8.58 2.74
N SER A 258 18.90 -8.24 1.46
CA SER A 258 18.90 -9.18 0.34
C SER A 258 20.22 -9.12 -0.43
N THR A 259 20.96 -10.23 -0.51
CA THR A 259 22.25 -10.30 -1.22
C THR A 259 22.64 -11.73 -1.59
N GLY A 260 23.76 -11.92 -2.28
CA GLY A 260 24.26 -13.23 -2.69
C GLY A 260 24.56 -14.19 -1.54
N HIS A 261 24.30 -15.49 -1.76
CA HIS A 261 24.57 -16.60 -0.84
C HIS A 261 26.05 -16.74 -0.45
N ASN A 262 26.31 -17.42 0.69
CA ASN A 262 27.65 -17.64 1.24
C ASN A 262 28.65 -18.34 0.34
N SER A 263 28.20 -19.27 -0.50
CA SER A 263 29.08 -20.01 -1.41
C SER A 263 29.77 -19.14 -2.46
N GLY A 264 29.26 -17.91 -2.71
CA GLY A 264 29.80 -16.97 -3.68
C GLY A 264 29.66 -17.44 -5.13
N GLY A 265 29.81 -16.51 -6.08
CA GLY A 265 30.00 -16.82 -7.50
C GLY A 265 28.77 -16.62 -8.37
N SER A 266 28.79 -17.21 -9.57
CA SER A 266 27.76 -17.00 -10.61
C SER A 266 26.36 -17.50 -10.22
N ALA A 267 26.27 -18.31 -9.17
CA ALA A 267 25.01 -18.80 -8.62
C ALA A 267 24.26 -17.76 -7.78
N ASN A 268 24.86 -16.62 -7.43
CA ASN A 268 24.19 -15.60 -6.60
C ASN A 268 23.18 -14.76 -7.39
N THR A 269 22.23 -15.43 -8.04
CA THR A 269 21.09 -14.83 -8.74
C THR A 269 19.78 -15.21 -8.04
N GLY A 270 18.79 -14.33 -8.10
CA GLY A 270 17.52 -14.52 -7.39
C GLY A 270 16.64 -13.29 -7.37
N LEU A 271 15.43 -13.45 -6.85
CA LEU A 271 14.39 -12.43 -6.79
C LEU A 271 13.67 -12.52 -5.45
N HIS A 272 13.66 -11.43 -4.68
CA HIS A 272 12.95 -11.33 -3.42
C HIS A 272 11.92 -10.21 -3.49
N GLU A 273 10.64 -10.54 -3.26
CA GLU A 273 9.57 -9.55 -3.18
C GLU A 273 9.32 -9.13 -1.73
N ALA A 274 9.07 -7.84 -1.53
CA ALA A 274 8.50 -7.29 -0.32
C ALA A 274 7.04 -6.93 -0.59
N ARG A 275 6.10 -7.46 0.19
CA ARG A 275 4.67 -7.16 0.06
C ARG A 275 4.01 -6.86 1.39
N ILE A 276 2.97 -6.03 1.36
CA ILE A 276 2.19 -5.64 2.54
C ILE A 276 0.71 -5.77 2.25
N GLU A 277 0.05 -6.61 3.03
CA GLU A 277 -1.40 -6.72 3.08
C GLU A 277 -1.97 -5.48 3.77
N THR A 278 -3.06 -4.95 3.23
CA THR A 278 -3.61 -3.68 3.69
C THR A 278 -5.12 -3.76 3.86
N SER A 279 -5.64 -3.13 4.93
CA SER A 279 -7.07 -3.09 5.25
C SER A 279 -7.47 -1.68 5.67
N PHE A 280 -8.17 -0.94 4.80
CA PHE A 280 -8.62 0.41 5.11
C PHE A 280 -9.98 0.39 5.81
N THR A 281 -10.14 1.25 6.81
CA THR A 281 -11.45 1.59 7.40
C THR A 281 -11.73 3.08 7.24
N ALA A 282 -13.00 3.44 7.10
CA ALA A 282 -13.41 4.83 7.00
C ALA A 282 -14.53 5.15 7.98
N THR A 283 -14.47 6.34 8.57
CA THR A 283 -15.53 6.92 9.41
C THR A 283 -15.93 8.29 8.89
N ASP A 284 -17.09 8.81 9.27
CA ASP A 284 -17.46 10.20 9.03
C ASP A 284 -17.04 11.12 10.20
N ALA A 285 -17.42 12.39 10.14
CA ALA A 285 -17.09 13.38 11.17
C ALA A 285 -17.67 13.05 12.55
N ASP A 286 -18.69 12.18 12.62
CA ASP A 286 -19.34 11.73 13.85
C ASP A 286 -18.81 10.34 14.31
N ASN A 287 -17.73 9.84 13.70
CA ASN A 287 -17.16 8.51 13.91
C ASN A 287 -18.08 7.33 13.53
N VAL A 288 -19.05 7.55 12.64
CA VAL A 288 -19.88 6.47 12.09
C VAL A 288 -19.14 5.82 10.92
N ALA A 289 -19.14 4.49 10.86
CA ALA A 289 -18.49 3.75 9.77
C ALA A 289 -19.11 4.11 8.42
N VAL A 290 -18.26 4.45 7.44
CA VAL A 290 -18.68 4.75 6.06
C VAL A 290 -18.53 3.49 5.22
N ALA A 291 -19.62 3.05 4.61
CA ALA A 291 -19.64 1.87 3.74
C ALA A 291 -19.50 2.22 2.25
N GLY A 292 -19.00 1.27 1.46
CA GLY A 292 -18.89 1.32 0.01
C GLY A 292 -17.92 2.37 -0.53
N PHE A 293 -16.92 2.79 0.26
CA PHE A 293 -15.84 3.64 -0.24
C PHE A 293 -14.84 2.81 -1.05
N GLY A 294 -14.21 3.45 -2.03
CA GLY A 294 -13.14 2.89 -2.83
C GLY A 294 -11.77 3.43 -2.41
N ILE A 295 -10.75 2.58 -2.50
CA ILE A 295 -9.35 2.97 -2.36
C ILE A 295 -8.60 2.71 -3.66
N TYR A 296 -7.60 3.56 -3.94
CA TYR A 296 -6.72 3.44 -5.10
C TYR A 296 -5.31 3.93 -4.74
N THR A 297 -4.30 3.17 -5.14
CA THR A 297 -2.92 3.66 -5.28
C THR A 297 -2.25 2.97 -6.47
N ILE A 298 -1.12 3.51 -6.88
CA ILE A 298 -0.25 2.95 -7.91
C ILE A 298 1.19 3.01 -7.38
N ASP A 299 2.02 2.04 -7.75
CA ASP A 299 3.43 2.08 -7.41
C ASP A 299 4.23 3.05 -8.30
N ARG A 300 5.52 3.21 -7.99
CA ARG A 300 6.44 4.06 -8.76
C ARG A 300 7.57 3.28 -9.38
N ASP A 301 8.01 3.77 -10.54
CA ASP A 301 9.26 3.38 -11.17
C ASP A 301 10.36 4.36 -10.78
N HIS A 302 11.45 3.84 -10.20
CA HIS A 302 12.67 4.60 -9.92
C HIS A 302 13.85 4.18 -10.82
N GLY A 303 13.57 3.45 -11.90
CA GLY A 303 14.53 3.04 -12.93
C GLY A 303 15.15 1.66 -12.72
N ASN A 304 14.72 0.92 -11.71
CA ASN A 304 15.33 -0.35 -11.28
C ASN A 304 14.49 -1.60 -11.62
N ARG A 305 13.39 -1.42 -12.35
CA ARG A 305 12.40 -2.48 -12.62
C ARG A 305 12.99 -3.67 -13.38
N LEU A 306 12.57 -4.86 -12.94
CA LEU A 306 12.97 -6.14 -13.51
C LEU A 306 12.05 -6.51 -14.69
N ALA A 307 12.63 -6.74 -15.87
CA ALA A 307 11.88 -7.30 -17.00
C ALA A 307 11.65 -8.81 -16.82
N ALA A 308 10.66 -9.34 -17.53
CA ALA A 308 10.39 -10.78 -17.52
C ALA A 308 11.61 -11.61 -17.98
N ASN A 309 11.79 -12.77 -17.34
CA ASN A 309 12.83 -13.76 -17.64
C ASN A 309 14.28 -13.25 -17.54
N GLN A 310 14.55 -12.31 -16.63
CA GLN A 310 15.91 -11.87 -16.29
C GLN A 310 16.51 -12.61 -15.09
N VAL A 311 15.67 -13.20 -14.24
CA VAL A 311 16.02 -14.10 -13.15
C VAL A 311 15.14 -15.34 -13.30
N GLY A 312 15.67 -16.42 -13.85
CA GLY A 312 14.86 -17.59 -14.24
C GLY A 312 13.70 -17.20 -15.17
N THR A 313 12.48 -17.64 -14.88
CA THR A 313 11.23 -17.29 -15.60
C THR A 313 10.37 -16.31 -14.82
N ASN A 314 10.98 -15.29 -14.21
CA ASN A 314 10.28 -14.32 -13.35
C ASN A 314 9.14 -13.59 -14.06
N PRO A 315 8.11 -13.16 -13.29
CA PRO A 315 7.08 -12.25 -13.79
C PRO A 315 7.67 -10.95 -14.33
N ASP A 316 6.90 -10.24 -15.15
CA ASP A 316 7.24 -8.88 -15.58
C ASP A 316 6.93 -7.88 -14.46
N TYR A 317 7.89 -6.99 -14.20
CA TYR A 317 7.77 -5.91 -13.23
C TYR A 317 7.93 -4.52 -13.85
N ILE A 318 7.99 -4.41 -15.19
CA ILE A 318 8.22 -3.14 -15.90
C ILE A 318 7.03 -2.19 -15.82
N ALA A 319 5.81 -2.71 -15.85
CA ALA A 319 4.61 -1.89 -15.76
C ALA A 319 4.36 -1.39 -14.33
N ASP A 320 3.75 -0.20 -14.24
CA ASP A 320 3.19 0.27 -12.97
C ASP A 320 2.10 -0.70 -12.51
N ARG A 321 2.03 -0.95 -11.21
CA ARG A 321 1.00 -1.79 -10.60
C ARG A 321 -0.01 -0.93 -9.88
N GLU A 322 -1.28 -1.17 -10.21
CA GLU A 322 -2.42 -0.51 -9.60
C GLU A 322 -3.02 -1.39 -8.51
N TYR A 323 -3.44 -0.75 -7.42
CA TYR A 323 -3.99 -1.38 -6.24
C TYR A 323 -5.32 -0.73 -5.92
N THR A 324 -6.39 -1.51 -6.00
CA THR A 324 -7.74 -1.04 -5.70
C THR A 324 -8.50 -2.02 -4.84
N ALA A 325 -9.42 -1.49 -4.03
CA ALA A 325 -10.43 -2.27 -3.34
C ALA A 325 -11.67 -1.41 -3.10
N ILE A 326 -12.82 -2.07 -2.94
CA ILE A 326 -14.06 -1.45 -2.47
C ILE A 326 -14.40 -2.05 -1.12
N GLU A 327 -14.79 -1.19 -0.19
CA GLU A 327 -15.33 -1.62 1.09
C GLU A 327 -16.58 -2.48 0.88
N SER A 328 -16.59 -3.67 1.46
CA SER A 328 -17.72 -4.61 1.33
C SER A 328 -18.12 -5.31 2.64
N SER A 329 -17.33 -5.22 3.70
CA SER A 329 -17.55 -5.96 4.95
C SER A 329 -16.91 -5.33 6.20
N GLY A 330 -16.91 -3.99 6.27
CA GLY A 330 -16.28 -3.17 7.30
C GLY A 330 -14.94 -2.56 6.89
N SER A 331 -14.29 -3.11 5.86
CA SER A 331 -13.00 -2.64 5.35
C SER A 331 -12.87 -2.84 3.83
N ALA A 332 -11.97 -2.05 3.23
CA ALA A 332 -11.48 -2.24 1.86
C ALA A 332 -10.09 -2.89 1.91
N ASP A 333 -10.01 -4.16 1.52
CA ASP A 333 -8.82 -5.00 1.73
C ASP A 333 -8.07 -5.30 0.43
N ILE A 334 -6.73 -5.26 0.50
CA ILE A 334 -5.82 -5.67 -0.56
C ILE A 334 -4.89 -6.75 -0.01
N THR A 335 -5.31 -8.00 -0.19
CA THR A 335 -4.62 -9.21 0.31
C THR A 335 -4.27 -10.21 -0.78
N THR A 336 -4.84 -10.08 -1.98
CA THR A 336 -4.51 -10.91 -3.15
C THR A 336 -3.01 -10.86 -3.44
N ASP A 337 -2.41 -12.02 -3.71
CA ASP A 337 -0.97 -12.20 -3.91
C ASP A 337 -0.07 -11.61 -2.80
N GLY A 338 -0.58 -11.56 -1.56
CA GLY A 338 0.14 -11.00 -0.41
C GLY A 338 0.10 -9.48 -0.31
N GLY A 339 -0.78 -8.81 -1.08
CA GLY A 339 -1.04 -7.38 -0.99
C GLY A 339 -0.20 -6.52 -1.94
N VAL A 340 0.10 -5.29 -1.49
CA VAL A 340 0.82 -4.27 -2.28
C VAL A 340 2.29 -4.66 -2.44
N LEU A 341 2.82 -4.64 -3.66
CA LEU A 341 4.26 -4.82 -3.89
C LEU A 341 4.98 -3.53 -3.51
N ILE A 342 5.81 -3.58 -2.47
CA ILE A 342 6.56 -2.41 -2.00
C ILE A 342 8.04 -2.44 -2.45
N ALA A 343 8.57 -3.61 -2.81
CA ALA A 343 9.86 -3.74 -3.47
C ALA A 343 10.03 -5.09 -4.19
N ALA A 344 10.90 -5.12 -5.19
CA ALA A 344 11.41 -6.33 -5.84
C ALA A 344 12.96 -6.28 -5.87
N HIS A 345 13.60 -6.91 -4.89
CA HIS A 345 15.06 -6.99 -4.87
C HIS A 345 15.51 -8.13 -5.77
N HIS A 346 16.48 -7.89 -6.64
CA HIS A 346 16.95 -8.91 -7.57
C HIS A 346 18.45 -8.86 -7.80
N ASN A 347 18.99 -10.00 -8.21
CA ASN A 347 20.31 -10.09 -8.78
C ASN A 347 20.23 -10.96 -10.05
N THR A 348 20.51 -10.34 -11.19
CA THR A 348 20.44 -10.97 -12.52
C THR A 348 21.80 -11.51 -12.98
N VAL A 349 22.88 -11.11 -12.33
CA VAL A 349 24.25 -11.50 -12.70
C VAL A 349 24.97 -11.88 -11.40
N GLY A 350 25.12 -13.18 -11.19
CA GLY A 350 25.76 -13.69 -9.97
C GLY A 350 27.14 -13.08 -9.74
N GLY A 351 27.54 -12.99 -8.48
CA GLY A 351 28.78 -12.33 -8.09
C GLY A 351 29.14 -12.59 -6.62
N GLY A 352 30.00 -11.73 -6.08
CA GLY A 352 30.26 -11.70 -4.65
C GLY A 352 29.02 -11.29 -3.84
N ARG A 353 29.13 -11.38 -2.52
CA ARG A 353 28.16 -10.73 -1.62
C ARG A 353 28.22 -9.22 -1.79
N PHE A 354 27.08 -8.56 -1.65
CA PHE A 354 26.90 -7.12 -1.85
C PHE A 354 27.47 -6.66 -3.19
N SER A 355 27.14 -7.41 -4.24
CA SER A 355 27.58 -7.08 -5.58
C SER A 355 26.89 -5.81 -6.06
N ALA A 356 27.52 -5.08 -6.99
CA ALA A 356 26.85 -3.98 -7.68
C ALA A 356 25.64 -4.43 -8.51
N ASN A 357 25.47 -5.75 -8.70
CA ASN A 357 24.33 -6.35 -9.39
C ASN A 357 23.14 -6.62 -8.44
N ASP A 358 23.29 -6.35 -7.14
CA ASP A 358 22.21 -6.42 -6.17
C ASP A 358 21.33 -5.17 -6.32
N ILE A 359 20.31 -5.27 -7.17
CA ILE A 359 19.40 -4.16 -7.48
C ILE A 359 18.23 -4.14 -6.50
N ARG A 360 17.93 -2.96 -5.98
CA ARG A 360 16.76 -2.71 -5.12
C ARG A 360 15.74 -1.88 -5.86
N ASP A 361 14.71 -2.54 -6.37
CA ASP A 361 13.59 -1.88 -7.04
C ASP A 361 12.49 -1.57 -6.02
N LYS A 362 12.55 -0.38 -5.42
CA LYS A 362 11.58 0.11 -4.44
C LYS A 362 10.39 0.71 -5.14
N ARG A 363 9.21 0.58 -4.55
CA ARG A 363 7.93 0.89 -5.23
C ARG A 363 7.14 2.04 -4.61
N GLY A 364 7.61 2.58 -3.49
CA GLY A 364 7.01 3.71 -2.81
C GLY A 364 7.22 5.06 -3.52
N GLU A 365 6.74 6.13 -2.88
CA GLU A 365 6.76 7.50 -3.38
C GLU A 365 8.17 8.02 -3.68
N ALA A 366 9.15 7.56 -2.93
CA ALA A 366 10.57 7.87 -3.09
C ALA A 366 11.37 6.56 -3.24
N ASP A 367 12.55 6.65 -3.85
CA ASP A 367 13.50 5.53 -3.98
C ASP A 367 14.26 5.28 -2.66
N ASP A 368 13.52 5.16 -1.56
CA ASP A 368 14.07 5.06 -0.21
C ASP A 368 13.40 3.94 0.59
N GLU A 369 13.85 3.77 1.82
CA GLU A 369 13.34 2.73 2.72
C GLU A 369 12.13 3.21 3.52
N ASN A 370 11.44 4.30 3.16
CA ASN A 370 10.28 4.75 3.94
C ASN A 370 9.00 4.00 3.57
N ASP A 371 8.96 3.32 2.41
CA ASP A 371 7.79 2.61 1.87
C ASP A 371 6.51 3.42 1.95
N LEU A 372 6.60 4.73 1.69
CA LEU A 372 5.47 5.64 1.72
C LEU A 372 4.66 5.48 0.44
N PHE A 373 3.35 5.29 0.54
CA PHE A 373 2.41 5.29 -0.57
C PHE A 373 1.32 6.35 -0.35
N ILE A 374 0.88 7.02 -1.41
CA ILE A 374 -0.24 7.98 -1.34
C ILE A 374 -1.51 7.33 -1.88
N TRP A 375 -2.42 7.04 -0.96
CA TRP A 375 -3.71 6.46 -1.27
C TRP A 375 -4.73 7.53 -1.58
N ARG A 376 -5.56 7.28 -2.59
CA ARG A 376 -6.76 8.05 -2.93
C ARG A 376 -7.96 7.30 -2.39
N ILE A 377 -8.82 7.99 -1.64
CA ILE A 377 -10.02 7.41 -1.04
C ILE A 377 -11.23 8.19 -1.55
N ARG A 378 -12.24 7.47 -2.06
CA ARG A 378 -13.43 8.09 -2.66
C ARG A 378 -14.72 7.41 -2.23
N LYS A 379 -15.76 8.22 -2.07
CA LYS A 379 -17.15 7.80 -1.90
C LYS A 379 -18.03 8.92 -2.43
N ALA A 380 -19.04 8.58 -3.23
CA ALA A 380 -20.04 9.55 -3.69
C ALA A 380 -20.68 10.27 -2.48
N GLY A 381 -20.86 11.58 -2.57
CA GLY A 381 -21.33 12.41 -1.46
C GLY A 381 -20.28 12.77 -0.39
N LYS A 382 -19.04 12.28 -0.49
CA LYS A 382 -17.93 12.65 0.39
C LYS A 382 -16.88 13.48 -0.36
N LEU A 383 -16.08 14.26 0.36
CA LEU A 383 -14.95 14.99 -0.22
C LEU A 383 -13.82 14.03 -0.63
N PHE A 384 -13.17 14.32 -1.76
CA PHE A 384 -12.00 13.58 -2.19
C PHE A 384 -10.90 13.67 -1.13
N SER A 385 -10.38 12.50 -0.73
CA SER A 385 -9.40 12.41 0.35
C SER A 385 -8.17 11.65 -0.10
N THR A 386 -7.02 12.04 0.42
CA THR A 386 -5.76 11.31 0.25
C THR A 386 -5.16 10.95 1.60
N LEU A 387 -4.47 9.82 1.67
CA LEU A 387 -3.79 9.37 2.88
C LEU A 387 -2.40 8.84 2.54
N ALA A 388 -1.39 9.39 3.21
CA ALA A 388 -0.03 8.86 3.13
C ALA A 388 0.11 7.70 4.12
N VAL A 389 0.50 6.53 3.63
CA VAL A 389 0.63 5.31 4.43
C VAL A 389 2.03 4.74 4.26
N THR A 390 2.73 4.54 5.37
CA THR A 390 3.97 3.77 5.40
C THR A 390 3.62 2.28 5.41
N MET A 391 4.01 1.58 4.35
CA MET A 391 3.69 0.18 4.13
C MET A 391 4.76 -0.70 4.78
N LYS A 392 4.72 -0.82 6.11
CA LYS A 392 5.65 -1.65 6.90
C LYS A 392 4.96 -2.22 8.12
N GLY A 393 5.38 -3.41 8.54
CA GLY A 393 4.95 -4.01 9.80
C GLY A 393 4.47 -5.44 9.66
N VAL A 394 4.55 -6.17 10.77
CA VAL A 394 3.93 -7.49 10.91
C VAL A 394 2.41 -7.36 11.04
N GLY A 395 1.68 -8.30 10.46
CA GLY A 395 0.22 -8.29 10.40
C GLY A 395 -0.37 -7.41 9.30
N GLY A 396 0.48 -6.76 8.48
CA GLY A 396 0.05 -5.81 7.46
C GLY A 396 -0.16 -4.42 8.03
N VAL A 397 -0.86 -3.57 7.28
CA VAL A 397 -1.22 -2.21 7.75
C VAL A 397 -2.73 -2.01 7.68
N SER A 398 -3.29 -1.34 8.72
CA SER A 398 -4.72 -1.06 8.79
C SER A 398 -5.00 0.44 8.99
N PRO A 399 -4.85 1.27 7.94
CA PRO A 399 -5.09 2.70 8.06
C PRO A 399 -6.57 3.01 8.28
N ALA A 400 -6.84 4.02 9.11
CA ALA A 400 -8.17 4.58 9.31
C ALA A 400 -8.22 6.01 8.76
N ILE A 401 -9.33 6.38 8.11
CA ILE A 401 -9.54 7.72 7.57
C ILE A 401 -10.92 8.27 7.96
N THR A 402 -10.99 9.59 8.14
CA THR A 402 -12.26 10.31 8.27
C THR A 402 -12.64 10.93 6.93
N LEU A 403 -13.82 10.59 6.42
CA LEU A 403 -14.39 11.13 5.19
C LEU A 403 -15.47 12.16 5.53
N PHE A 404 -15.23 13.40 5.11
CA PHE A 404 -16.16 14.51 5.33
C PHE A 404 -17.24 14.53 4.25
N ASP A 405 -18.45 14.91 4.64
CA ASP A 405 -19.54 15.15 3.69
C ASP A 405 -19.18 16.26 2.72
N ASN A 406 -19.60 16.07 1.48
CA ASN A 406 -19.48 17.07 0.44
C ASN A 406 -20.82 17.84 0.34
N PRO A 407 -20.94 19.04 0.93
CA PRO A 407 -22.21 19.76 0.98
C PRO A 407 -22.73 20.19 -0.39
N ALA A 408 -21.88 20.19 -1.41
CA ALA A 408 -22.28 20.48 -2.78
C ALA A 408 -22.83 19.26 -3.53
N TYR A 409 -22.70 18.05 -2.97
CA TYR A 409 -23.31 16.85 -3.52
C TYR A 409 -24.73 16.70 -2.92
N THR A 410 -25.71 17.23 -3.64
CA THR A 410 -27.11 17.37 -3.22
C THR A 410 -28.03 16.27 -3.80
N GLN A 411 -27.56 15.52 -4.80
CA GLN A 411 -28.33 14.48 -5.48
C GLN A 411 -28.11 13.08 -4.88
N THR A 412 -29.04 12.15 -5.14
CA THR A 412 -28.83 10.73 -4.81
C THR A 412 -27.88 10.05 -5.80
N ASP A 413 -27.16 9.00 -5.38
CA ASP A 413 -26.29 8.20 -6.25
C ASP A 413 -27.02 7.73 -7.53
N VAL A 414 -28.29 7.32 -7.41
CA VAL A 414 -29.11 6.88 -8.54
C VAL A 414 -29.42 8.04 -9.51
N THR A 415 -29.71 9.22 -8.99
CA THR A 415 -29.94 10.41 -9.84
C THR A 415 -28.64 10.80 -10.55
N ALA A 416 -27.54 10.88 -9.80
CA ALA A 416 -26.22 11.24 -10.33
C ALA A 416 -25.74 10.28 -11.43
N GLN A 417 -25.93 8.98 -11.22
CA GLN A 417 -25.59 7.93 -12.20
C GLN A 417 -26.35 8.08 -13.53
N ASN A 418 -27.61 8.52 -13.47
CA ASN A 418 -28.52 8.50 -14.61
C ASN A 418 -28.43 9.75 -15.50
N HIS A 419 -27.55 10.71 -15.18
CA HIS A 419 -27.31 11.83 -16.09
C HIS A 419 -26.76 11.33 -17.42
N THR A 420 -27.25 11.94 -18.51
CA THR A 420 -26.86 11.60 -19.88
C THR A 420 -26.30 12.81 -20.59
N GLY A 421 -25.61 12.58 -21.72
CA GLY A 421 -24.95 13.64 -22.49
C GLY A 421 -23.58 14.05 -21.94
N ILE A 422 -23.02 13.35 -20.96
CA ILE A 422 -21.71 13.67 -20.38
C ILE A 422 -20.68 12.68 -20.91
N SER A 423 -19.54 13.18 -21.39
CA SER A 423 -18.40 12.32 -21.78
C SER A 423 -17.08 12.95 -21.41
N ILE A 424 -16.02 12.13 -21.33
CA ILE A 424 -14.66 12.60 -21.08
C ILE A 424 -13.80 12.23 -22.28
N GLN A 425 -12.90 13.13 -22.65
CA GLN A 425 -11.90 12.90 -23.69
C GLN A 425 -10.53 13.21 -23.12
N VAL A 426 -9.57 12.35 -23.44
CA VAL A 426 -8.16 12.50 -23.05
C VAL A 426 -7.34 12.72 -24.31
N GLY A 427 -6.52 13.77 -24.33
CA GLY A 427 -5.79 14.18 -25.52
C GLY A 427 -5.01 15.47 -25.31
N THR A 428 -4.78 16.22 -26.38
CA THR A 428 -4.24 17.59 -26.31
C THR A 428 -5.25 18.52 -26.97
N PHE A 429 -5.80 19.45 -26.20
CA PHE A 429 -6.86 20.34 -26.64
C PHE A 429 -6.40 21.80 -26.53
N ASN A 430 -6.38 22.52 -27.64
CA ASN A 430 -6.03 23.95 -27.66
C ASN A 430 -7.31 24.78 -27.75
N LEU A 431 -7.82 25.20 -26.60
CA LEU A 431 -9.10 25.91 -26.47
C LEU A 431 -8.89 27.18 -25.66
N PHE A 432 -9.62 28.24 -26.00
CA PHE A 432 -9.61 29.50 -25.24
C PHE A 432 -8.20 30.11 -25.05
N GLY A 433 -7.29 29.87 -26.01
CA GLY A 433 -5.89 30.32 -25.92
C GLY A 433 -5.04 29.56 -24.90
N LYS A 434 -5.50 28.39 -24.43
CA LYS A 434 -4.84 27.51 -23.46
C LYS A 434 -4.75 26.08 -23.97
N THR A 435 -3.87 25.28 -23.36
CA THR A 435 -3.75 23.85 -23.64
C THR A 435 -4.28 23.05 -22.46
N PHE A 436 -5.13 22.07 -22.74
CA PHE A 436 -5.72 21.16 -21.78
C PHE A 436 -5.46 19.71 -22.20
N SER A 437 -5.34 18.83 -21.22
CA SER A 437 -5.13 17.40 -21.45
C SER A 437 -6.38 16.55 -21.23
N ILE A 438 -7.39 17.08 -20.54
CA ILE A 438 -8.68 16.44 -20.28
C ILE A 438 -9.80 17.40 -20.69
N LYS A 439 -10.77 16.88 -21.45
CA LYS A 439 -11.96 17.61 -21.88
C LYS A 439 -13.21 16.88 -21.40
N VAL A 440 -13.98 17.53 -20.53
CA VAL A 440 -15.32 17.07 -20.13
C VAL A 440 -16.33 17.73 -21.07
N VAL A 441 -17.10 16.92 -21.79
CA VAL A 441 -18.09 17.41 -22.75
C VAL A 441 -19.49 17.21 -22.20
N GLY A 442 -20.22 18.30 -22.01
CA GLY A 442 -21.66 18.30 -21.75
C GLY A 442 -22.43 18.53 -23.04
N ASN A 443 -23.00 17.46 -23.61
CA ASN A 443 -23.69 17.48 -24.89
C ASN A 443 -25.13 17.96 -24.73
N LEU A 444 -25.37 19.25 -25.01
CA LEU A 444 -26.66 19.91 -24.92
C LEU A 444 -27.63 19.46 -26.01
N THR A 445 -27.13 18.95 -27.14
CA THR A 445 -27.97 18.29 -28.15
C THR A 445 -28.60 17.00 -27.62
N THR A 446 -27.87 16.22 -26.81
CA THR A 446 -28.33 14.97 -26.21
C THR A 446 -29.21 15.23 -24.99
N ASN A 447 -28.80 16.19 -24.14
CA ASN A 447 -29.53 16.58 -22.94
C ASN A 447 -29.61 18.13 -22.87
N PRO A 448 -30.67 18.73 -23.44
CA PRO A 448 -30.81 20.20 -23.47
C PRO A 448 -30.98 20.86 -22.10
N SER A 449 -31.30 20.07 -21.07
CA SER A 449 -31.44 20.52 -19.69
C SER A 449 -30.19 20.32 -18.84
N LEU A 450 -29.09 19.81 -19.42
CA LEU A 450 -27.87 19.52 -18.67
C LEU A 450 -27.27 20.80 -18.07
N THR A 451 -26.97 20.76 -16.77
CA THR A 451 -26.31 21.85 -16.05
C THR A 451 -24.90 21.47 -15.58
N ALA A 452 -24.09 22.46 -15.18
CA ALA A 452 -22.79 22.19 -14.58
C ALA A 452 -22.91 21.41 -13.26
N GLU A 453 -24.01 21.60 -12.53
CA GLU A 453 -24.31 20.83 -11.32
C GLU A 453 -24.57 19.35 -11.64
N ASP A 454 -25.29 19.04 -12.72
CA ASP A 454 -25.50 17.66 -13.16
C ASP A 454 -24.19 16.99 -13.59
N ILE A 455 -23.33 17.71 -14.32
CA ILE A 455 -21.98 17.24 -14.66
C ILE A 455 -21.19 16.93 -13.39
N TYR A 456 -21.22 17.83 -12.41
CA TYR A 456 -20.53 17.64 -11.15
C TYR A 456 -20.99 16.38 -10.40
N HIS A 457 -22.30 16.18 -10.23
CA HIS A 457 -22.85 15.01 -9.54
C HIS A 457 -22.51 13.71 -10.26
N TYR A 458 -22.64 13.71 -11.59
CA TYR A 458 -22.28 12.57 -12.43
C TYR A 458 -20.81 12.19 -12.25
N LEU A 459 -19.90 13.17 -12.31
CA LEU A 459 -18.48 12.94 -12.08
C LEU A 459 -18.20 12.42 -10.67
N GLN A 460 -18.76 13.03 -9.63
CA GLN A 460 -18.56 12.58 -8.24
C GLN A 460 -19.00 11.12 -8.03
N TYR A 461 -20.13 10.70 -8.63
CA TYR A 461 -20.58 9.31 -8.58
C TYR A 461 -19.62 8.36 -9.31
N HIS A 462 -19.29 8.66 -10.58
CA HIS A 462 -18.50 7.76 -11.42
C HIS A 462 -17.03 7.69 -11.01
N LEU A 463 -16.45 8.80 -10.57
CA LEU A 463 -15.07 8.83 -10.07
C LEU A 463 -14.93 8.07 -8.74
N ALA A 464 -16.00 7.94 -7.97
CA ALA A 464 -16.00 7.12 -6.76
C ALA A 464 -16.02 5.60 -7.03
N GLN A 465 -16.29 5.18 -8.27
CA GLN A 465 -16.29 3.77 -8.63
C GLN A 465 -14.86 3.30 -8.94
N VAL A 466 -14.28 2.46 -8.07
CA VAL A 466 -12.93 1.91 -8.29
C VAL A 466 -12.94 0.45 -8.81
N SER A 467 -14.11 -0.13 -9.07
CA SER A 467 -14.28 -1.48 -9.63
C SER A 467 -14.89 -1.52 -11.03
N THR A 468 -15.42 -0.40 -11.51
CA THR A 468 -16.00 -0.27 -12.86
C THR A 468 -15.28 0.83 -13.61
N THR A 469 -15.06 0.63 -14.90
CA THR A 469 -14.46 1.65 -15.73
C THR A 469 -15.46 2.77 -16.04
N PHE A 470 -15.00 3.99 -15.88
CA PHE A 470 -15.62 5.21 -16.32
C PHE A 470 -14.79 5.77 -17.49
N ASN A 471 -15.40 5.78 -18.67
CA ASN A 471 -14.74 6.17 -19.92
C ASN A 471 -13.47 5.33 -20.24
N GLY A 472 -13.55 4.03 -19.98
CA GLY A 472 -12.48 3.07 -20.23
C GLY A 472 -11.52 2.85 -19.07
N GLU A 473 -11.57 3.68 -18.02
CA GLU A 473 -10.57 3.70 -16.94
C GLU A 473 -11.21 3.75 -15.56
N LEU A 474 -10.54 3.25 -14.51
CA LEU A 474 -11.14 3.21 -13.17
C LEU A 474 -11.35 4.62 -12.62
N GLY A 475 -12.41 4.84 -11.83
CA GLY A 475 -12.69 6.14 -11.20
C GLY A 475 -11.52 6.67 -10.36
N GLY A 476 -10.75 5.77 -9.73
CA GLY A 476 -9.55 6.10 -8.95
C GLY A 476 -8.40 6.73 -9.76
N HIS A 477 -8.36 6.53 -11.08
CA HIS A 477 -7.33 7.07 -11.98
C HIS A 477 -7.49 8.59 -12.10
N TRP A 478 -8.74 9.04 -12.17
CA TRP A 478 -9.06 10.44 -12.27
C TRP A 478 -8.80 11.19 -10.96
N HIS A 479 -8.36 12.44 -11.06
CA HIS A 479 -8.38 13.41 -9.96
C HIS A 479 -9.77 14.06 -9.86
N GLU A 480 -9.95 15.04 -8.98
CA GLU A 480 -11.19 15.82 -8.95
C GLU A 480 -11.27 16.73 -10.17
N LEU A 481 -12.06 16.35 -11.18
CA LEU A 481 -12.13 17.04 -12.48
C LEU A 481 -12.95 18.34 -12.42
N LEU A 482 -13.97 18.37 -11.57
CA LEU A 482 -14.88 19.51 -11.41
C LEU A 482 -15.27 19.63 -9.94
N LYS A 483 -15.24 20.86 -9.42
CA LYS A 483 -15.61 21.15 -8.03
C LYS A 483 -16.33 22.48 -7.88
N PRO A 484 -17.05 22.70 -6.77
CA PRO A 484 -17.69 23.98 -6.50
C PRO A 484 -16.66 25.11 -6.43
N PHE A 485 -16.96 26.23 -7.06
CA PHE A 485 -16.14 27.43 -7.03
C PHE A 485 -17.02 28.66 -7.12
N GLY A 486 -16.94 29.55 -6.13
CA GLY A 486 -17.79 30.72 -6.05
C GLY A 486 -19.27 30.34 -6.08
N SER A 487 -20.01 30.88 -7.04
CA SER A 487 -21.43 30.57 -7.28
C SER A 487 -21.67 29.53 -8.38
N GLY A 488 -20.60 28.91 -8.90
CA GLY A 488 -20.68 27.90 -9.95
C GLY A 488 -19.62 26.82 -9.73
N TYR A 489 -18.96 26.41 -10.81
CA TYR A 489 -17.98 25.33 -10.75
C TYR A 489 -16.65 25.73 -11.39
N GLY A 490 -15.57 25.12 -10.92
CA GLY A 490 -14.25 25.26 -11.49
C GLY A 490 -13.58 23.91 -11.63
N THR A 491 -12.67 23.81 -12.59
CA THR A 491 -11.79 22.63 -12.70
C THR A 491 -10.48 22.87 -11.98
N GLU A 492 -9.82 21.78 -11.63
CA GLU A 492 -8.44 21.80 -11.15
C GLU A 492 -7.61 20.77 -11.87
N ILE A 493 -6.32 21.03 -11.87
CA ILE A 493 -5.33 20.17 -12.47
C ILE A 493 -5.06 18.96 -11.59
N GLY A 494 -4.76 17.83 -12.21
CA GLY A 494 -4.32 16.66 -11.45
C GLY A 494 -3.76 15.54 -12.32
N ALA A 495 -3.23 14.52 -11.65
CA ALA A 495 -2.60 13.39 -12.31
C ALA A 495 -3.63 12.29 -12.62
N TYR A 496 -3.71 11.94 -13.91
CA TYR A 496 -4.61 10.91 -14.46
C TYR A 496 -4.11 9.47 -14.26
N THR A 497 -2.80 9.30 -14.20
CA THR A 497 -2.12 8.06 -13.86
C THR A 497 -0.98 8.45 -12.92
N GLY A 498 -0.45 7.54 -12.11
CA GLY A 498 0.68 7.83 -11.21
C GLY A 498 1.88 8.52 -11.86
N ALA A 499 1.99 8.45 -13.19
CA ALA A 499 2.84 9.32 -13.99
C ALA A 499 2.40 10.79 -13.85
N ARG A 500 3.20 11.57 -13.13
CA ARG A 500 3.05 12.98 -12.73
C ARG A 500 2.86 14.00 -13.89
N THR A 501 2.43 13.59 -15.07
CA THR A 501 1.99 14.54 -16.10
C THR A 501 0.71 15.16 -15.59
N VAL A 502 0.87 16.30 -14.94
CA VAL A 502 -0.15 17.23 -14.52
C VAL A 502 -1.05 17.53 -15.73
N ARG A 503 -2.37 17.29 -15.61
CA ARG A 503 -3.33 17.43 -16.71
C ARG A 503 -4.37 18.48 -16.38
N GLY A 504 -4.38 19.55 -17.17
CA GLY A 504 -5.42 20.56 -17.20
C GLY A 504 -6.74 19.98 -17.66
N VAL A 505 -7.82 20.55 -17.16
CA VAL A 505 -9.19 20.09 -17.40
C VAL A 505 -10.01 21.27 -17.90
N CYS A 506 -10.68 21.10 -19.03
CA CYS A 506 -11.72 22.02 -19.51
C CYS A 506 -13.10 21.35 -19.53
N VAL A 507 -14.14 22.16 -19.43
CA VAL A 507 -15.54 21.71 -19.55
C VAL A 507 -16.21 22.51 -20.66
N VAL A 508 -16.67 21.82 -21.70
CA VAL A 508 -17.23 22.42 -22.91
C VAL A 508 -18.53 21.76 -23.33
N ASP A 509 -19.25 22.41 -24.25
CA ASP A 509 -20.36 21.77 -24.95
C ASP A 509 -19.89 20.92 -26.15
N GLU A 510 -20.82 20.32 -26.89
CA GLU A 510 -20.51 19.51 -28.07
C GLU A 510 -19.84 20.29 -29.22
N GLY A 511 -19.89 21.62 -29.19
CA GLY A 511 -19.29 22.54 -30.16
C GLY A 511 -17.96 23.12 -29.71
N ASP A 512 -17.34 22.58 -28.65
CA ASP A 512 -16.12 23.10 -28.02
C ASP A 512 -16.25 24.54 -27.48
N SER A 513 -17.49 25.00 -27.23
CA SER A 513 -17.76 26.29 -26.58
C SER A 513 -17.79 26.12 -25.06
N GLU A 514 -17.65 27.23 -24.32
CA GLU A 514 -17.72 27.20 -22.85
C GLU A 514 -19.04 26.62 -22.35
N PHE A 515 -18.96 25.66 -21.42
CA PHE A 515 -20.18 25.13 -20.82
C PHE A 515 -20.75 26.12 -19.78
N PRO A 516 -22.06 26.44 -19.81
CA PRO A 516 -22.67 27.36 -18.86
C PRO A 516 -22.51 26.93 -17.40
N GLY A 517 -22.18 27.87 -16.52
CA GLY A 517 -22.00 27.63 -15.07
C GLY A 517 -20.56 27.33 -14.65
N ILE A 518 -19.62 27.25 -15.60
CA ILE A 518 -18.19 27.11 -15.31
C ILE A 518 -17.57 28.50 -15.14
N GLN A 519 -16.91 28.72 -14.01
CA GLN A 519 -16.31 30.01 -13.63
C GLN A 519 -14.81 30.08 -13.91
N ARG A 520 -14.13 28.93 -13.94
CA ARG A 520 -12.71 28.84 -14.31
C ARG A 520 -12.35 27.43 -14.77
N MET A 521 -11.35 27.33 -15.62
CA MET A 521 -10.77 26.07 -16.07
C MET A 521 -9.25 26.11 -15.94
N GLN A 522 -8.64 25.13 -15.27
CA GLN A 522 -7.18 25.09 -15.11
C GLN A 522 -6.52 24.35 -16.29
N ALA A 523 -5.56 25.01 -16.93
CA ALA A 523 -4.82 24.52 -18.09
C ALA A 523 -3.56 23.74 -17.70
N ASP A 524 -2.94 23.05 -18.65
CA ASP A 524 -1.74 22.21 -18.44
C ASP A 524 -0.53 23.00 -17.90
N ASP A 525 -0.48 24.31 -18.14
CA ASP A 525 0.56 25.23 -17.64
C ASP A 525 0.27 25.76 -16.22
N GLU A 526 -0.68 25.13 -15.51
CA GLU A 526 -1.19 25.49 -14.18
C GLU A 526 -1.95 26.83 -14.11
N THR A 527 -2.03 27.58 -15.21
CA THR A 527 -2.77 28.83 -15.26
C THR A 527 -4.27 28.59 -15.48
N PHE A 528 -5.09 29.60 -15.20
CA PHE A 528 -6.53 29.53 -15.38
C PHE A 528 -6.99 30.23 -16.65
N TYR A 529 -7.92 29.61 -17.36
CA TYR A 529 -8.88 30.30 -18.20
C TYR A 529 -10.09 30.71 -17.36
N ILE A 530 -10.56 31.95 -17.54
CA ILE A 530 -11.77 32.48 -16.88
C ILE A 530 -12.76 32.82 -17.99
N PRO A 531 -13.87 32.08 -18.14
CA PRO A 531 -14.90 32.39 -19.12
C PRO A 531 -15.42 33.84 -18.95
N PRO A 532 -15.66 34.58 -20.05
CA PRO A 532 -16.28 35.90 -19.99
C PRO A 532 -17.61 35.84 -19.24
N THR A 533 -17.80 36.73 -18.27
CA THR A 533 -19.10 36.84 -17.59
C THR A 533 -19.94 37.83 -18.37
N THR A 534 -21.15 37.42 -18.78
CA THR A 534 -22.11 38.31 -19.42
C THR A 534 -22.99 38.97 -18.35
N VAL A 535 -22.95 40.29 -18.27
CA VAL A 535 -23.70 41.10 -17.30
C VAL A 535 -24.45 42.23 -17.99
N SER A 536 -25.49 42.74 -17.35
CA SER A 536 -26.24 43.90 -17.87
C SER A 536 -25.48 45.20 -17.56
N VAL A 537 -25.40 46.08 -18.55
CA VAL A 537 -24.91 47.45 -18.43
C VAL A 537 -26.07 48.37 -18.78
N GLN A 538 -26.49 49.19 -17.84
CA GLN A 538 -27.60 50.13 -17.99
C GLN A 538 -27.16 51.55 -17.65
N VAL A 539 -27.57 52.50 -18.46
CA VAL A 539 -27.44 53.93 -18.17
C VAL A 539 -28.82 54.57 -18.30
N SER A 540 -29.18 55.39 -17.32
CA SER A 540 -30.40 56.20 -17.34
C SER A 540 -30.05 57.68 -17.36
N ALA A 541 -30.83 58.47 -18.09
CA ALA A 541 -30.73 59.93 -18.14
C ALA A 541 -32.02 60.54 -17.58
N VAL A 542 -31.89 61.44 -16.60
CA VAL A 542 -33.01 62.17 -16.01
C VAL A 542 -32.68 63.66 -15.88
N ASN A 543 -33.70 64.52 -15.85
CA ASN A 543 -33.50 65.94 -15.55
C ASN A 543 -33.37 66.17 -14.03
N GLN A 544 -33.17 67.42 -13.60
CA GLN A 544 -33.07 67.80 -12.17
C GLN A 544 -34.31 67.42 -11.33
N SER A 545 -35.47 67.27 -11.98
CA SER A 545 -36.72 66.84 -11.32
C SER A 545 -36.90 65.31 -11.30
N GLY A 546 -35.93 64.56 -11.81
CA GLY A 546 -35.98 63.10 -11.93
C GLY A 546 -36.86 62.60 -13.07
N VAL A 547 -37.27 63.47 -13.99
CA VAL A 547 -38.06 63.09 -15.18
C VAL A 547 -37.12 62.42 -16.19
N PRO A 548 -37.48 61.23 -16.73
CA PRO A 548 -36.67 60.58 -17.76
C PRO A 548 -36.50 61.44 -19.01
N ILE A 549 -35.28 61.43 -19.57
CA ILE A 549 -34.95 62.13 -20.81
C ILE A 549 -34.86 61.09 -21.92
N GLU A 550 -35.83 61.12 -22.84
CA GLU A 550 -35.82 60.32 -24.08
C GLU A 550 -34.77 60.87 -25.06
N GLU A 551 -34.16 59.99 -25.85
CA GLU A 551 -33.17 60.32 -26.88
C GLU A 551 -31.87 60.98 -26.35
N ALA A 552 -31.54 60.83 -25.06
CA ALA A 552 -30.24 61.24 -24.53
C ALA A 552 -29.14 60.31 -25.03
N SER A 553 -28.14 60.86 -25.72
CA SER A 553 -27.03 60.09 -26.27
C SER A 553 -26.06 59.62 -25.18
N VAL A 554 -25.85 58.31 -25.12
CA VAL A 554 -24.95 57.63 -24.19
C VAL A 554 -23.77 57.04 -24.94
N TYR A 555 -22.57 57.28 -24.42
CA TYR A 555 -21.34 56.62 -24.85
C TYR A 555 -20.57 56.11 -23.62
N LEU A 556 -20.32 54.82 -23.54
CA LEU A 556 -19.55 54.17 -22.48
C LEU A 556 -18.51 53.23 -23.10
N GLU A 557 -17.27 53.29 -22.63
CA GLU A 557 -16.14 52.48 -23.10
C GLU A 557 -15.34 51.88 -21.94
N THR A 558 -14.56 50.82 -22.23
CA THR A 558 -13.60 50.25 -21.26
C THR A 558 -12.44 51.20 -20.97
N ASP A 559 -11.98 51.23 -19.72
CA ASP A 559 -10.82 52.02 -19.28
C ASP A 559 -9.86 51.16 -18.42
N PRO A 560 -8.58 50.98 -18.81
CA PRO A 560 -7.99 51.34 -20.10
C PRO A 560 -8.47 50.39 -21.21
N GLY A 561 -8.57 50.89 -22.45
CA GLY A 561 -8.86 50.04 -23.61
C GLY A 561 -9.70 50.71 -24.68
N GLY A 562 -10.53 51.70 -24.32
CA GLY A 562 -11.33 52.50 -25.25
C GLY A 562 -12.28 51.69 -26.12
N THR A 563 -12.62 50.45 -25.72
CA THR A 563 -13.54 49.61 -26.48
C THR A 563 -14.96 49.99 -26.12
N PRO A 564 -15.83 50.38 -27.08
CA PRO A 564 -17.21 50.74 -26.79
C PRO A 564 -17.96 49.58 -26.12
N VAL A 565 -18.59 49.86 -24.98
CA VAL A 565 -19.44 48.94 -24.22
C VAL A 565 -20.91 49.21 -24.53
N LEU A 566 -21.32 50.47 -24.47
CA LEU A 566 -22.71 50.90 -24.65
C LEU A 566 -22.71 52.21 -25.44
N VAL A 567 -23.34 52.20 -26.62
CA VAL A 567 -23.45 53.37 -27.50
C VAL A 567 -24.87 53.43 -28.07
N GLY A 568 -25.52 54.56 -27.93
CA GLY A 568 -26.86 54.80 -28.48
C GLY A 568 -27.64 55.80 -27.63
N ASP A 569 -28.93 55.94 -27.92
CA ASP A 569 -29.80 56.90 -27.24
C ASP A 569 -30.74 56.19 -26.25
N THR A 570 -31.14 56.91 -25.19
CA THR A 570 -32.13 56.43 -24.22
C THR A 570 -33.52 56.28 -24.84
N ASP A 571 -34.28 55.30 -24.36
CA ASP A 571 -35.68 55.08 -24.74
C ASP A 571 -36.64 56.09 -24.09
N SER A 572 -37.94 55.98 -24.37
CA SER A 572 -39.00 56.79 -23.73
C SER A 572 -39.04 56.71 -22.19
N GLY A 573 -38.39 55.71 -21.59
CA GLY A 573 -38.19 55.57 -20.14
C GLY A 573 -36.88 56.19 -19.65
N GLY A 574 -36.17 56.92 -20.51
CA GLY A 574 -34.88 57.56 -20.25
C GLY A 574 -33.77 56.58 -19.94
N SER A 575 -33.80 55.36 -20.48
CA SER A 575 -32.77 54.35 -20.24
C SER A 575 -32.28 53.68 -21.51
N ILE A 576 -31.02 53.23 -21.49
CA ILE A 576 -30.47 52.33 -22.51
C ILE A 576 -29.70 51.21 -21.80
N SER A 577 -29.81 49.99 -22.31
CA SER A 577 -29.12 48.82 -21.74
C SER A 577 -28.54 47.93 -22.83
N THR A 578 -27.40 47.32 -22.51
CA THR A 578 -26.78 46.27 -23.33
C THR A 578 -26.22 45.16 -22.44
N ALA A 579 -25.88 44.03 -23.04
CA ALA A 579 -25.11 43.00 -22.37
C ALA A 579 -23.61 43.27 -22.60
N TYR A 580 -22.83 43.29 -21.53
CA TYR A 580 -21.37 43.28 -21.60
C TYR A 580 -20.87 41.88 -21.30
N SER A 581 -20.05 41.31 -22.19
CA SER A 581 -19.36 40.04 -21.96
C SER A 581 -17.85 40.29 -21.92
N GLY A 582 -17.24 40.04 -20.77
CA GLY A 582 -15.81 40.28 -20.58
C GLY A 582 -15.30 39.86 -19.21
N VAL A 583 -14.04 40.19 -18.94
CA VAL A 583 -13.40 39.96 -17.64
C VAL A 583 -13.87 41.03 -16.67
N LEU A 584 -14.28 40.63 -15.47
CA LEU A 584 -14.81 41.52 -14.44
C LEU A 584 -13.88 41.51 -13.20
N PRO A 585 -13.75 42.64 -12.47
CA PRO A 585 -14.35 43.94 -12.76
C PRO A 585 -13.66 44.66 -13.92
N GLN A 586 -14.45 45.25 -14.82
CA GLN A 586 -13.94 46.08 -15.92
C GLN A 586 -14.21 47.55 -15.62
N ALA A 587 -13.16 48.35 -15.43
CA ALA A 587 -13.32 49.79 -15.31
C ALA A 587 -13.85 50.39 -16.63
N VAL A 588 -14.72 51.39 -16.50
CA VAL A 588 -15.39 52.07 -17.62
C VAL A 588 -15.39 53.58 -17.41
N ARG A 589 -15.42 54.30 -18.53
CA ARG A 589 -15.62 55.74 -18.58
C ARG A 589 -16.53 56.09 -19.75
N GLY A 590 -17.16 57.25 -19.72
CA GLY A 590 -18.06 57.65 -20.78
C GLY A 590 -18.73 58.98 -20.51
N HIS A 591 -19.79 59.25 -21.25
CA HIS A 591 -20.64 60.41 -21.03
C HIS A 591 -22.08 60.20 -21.47
N VAL A 592 -22.96 61.03 -20.93
CA VAL A 592 -24.34 61.22 -21.39
C VAL A 592 -24.52 62.67 -21.84
N ARG A 593 -25.14 62.87 -22.99
CA ARG A 593 -25.52 64.18 -23.54
C ARG A 593 -27.02 64.23 -23.78
N GLY A 594 -27.62 65.41 -23.65
CA GLY A 594 -29.04 65.60 -23.95
C GLY A 594 -29.35 65.37 -25.44
N PRO A 595 -30.62 65.15 -25.80
CA PRO A 595 -31.05 65.04 -27.20
C PRO A 595 -30.78 66.35 -27.97
N ASP A 596 -30.46 66.24 -29.26
CA ASP A 596 -30.39 67.39 -30.18
C ASP A 596 -31.80 67.95 -30.45
N GLY A 597 -32.36 68.69 -29.49
CA GLY A 597 -33.74 69.18 -29.49
C GLY A 597 -33.93 70.60 -28.93
N GLU A 598 -35.19 71.03 -28.80
CA GLU A 598 -35.60 72.41 -28.43
C GLU A 598 -35.26 72.81 -26.97
N ILE A 599 -34.87 71.84 -26.13
CA ILE A 599 -34.43 72.05 -24.75
C ILE A 599 -32.92 71.78 -24.70
N THR A 600 -32.15 72.83 -24.44
CA THR A 600 -30.69 72.72 -24.28
C THR A 600 -30.39 72.25 -22.85
N TYR A 601 -29.63 71.16 -22.72
CA TYR A 601 -29.13 70.68 -21.43
C TYR A 601 -27.65 71.03 -21.31
N ASP A 602 -27.21 71.43 -20.12
CA ASP A 602 -25.84 71.83 -19.78
C ASP A 602 -24.84 70.69 -20.10
N ASP A 603 -23.66 71.06 -20.60
CA ASP A 603 -22.71 70.17 -21.28
C ASP A 603 -22.32 68.90 -20.47
N GLU A 604 -22.48 67.74 -21.11
CA GLU A 604 -21.85 66.42 -20.85
C GLU A 604 -21.76 65.92 -19.38
N PHE A 605 -22.60 64.96 -18.98
CA PHE A 605 -22.44 64.23 -17.72
C PHE A 605 -21.41 63.11 -17.86
N ALA A 606 -20.28 63.19 -17.15
CA ALA A 606 -19.25 62.15 -17.16
C ALA A 606 -19.69 60.87 -16.43
N LEU A 607 -19.60 59.73 -17.12
CA LEU A 607 -19.78 58.39 -16.55
C LEU A 607 -18.43 57.81 -16.11
N GLY A 608 -18.43 57.07 -15.01
CA GLY A 608 -17.27 56.34 -14.52
C GLY A 608 -17.68 55.16 -13.64
N GLY A 609 -16.70 54.34 -13.27
CA GLY A 609 -16.89 53.20 -12.34
C GLY A 609 -16.36 51.90 -12.93
N SER A 610 -16.90 50.78 -12.47
CA SER A 610 -16.55 49.46 -12.99
C SER A 610 -17.80 48.62 -13.22
N ILE A 611 -17.84 47.92 -14.34
CA ILE A 611 -18.75 46.80 -14.55
C ILE A 611 -18.31 45.68 -13.60
N THR A 612 -19.22 45.20 -12.77
CA THR A 612 -18.96 44.12 -11.80
C THR A 612 -19.75 42.87 -12.14
N ALA A 613 -19.61 41.79 -11.36
CA ALA A 613 -20.44 40.59 -11.50
C ALA A 613 -21.96 40.87 -11.38
N ASN A 614 -22.34 42.00 -10.76
CA ASN A 614 -23.74 42.44 -10.66
C ASN A 614 -24.18 43.35 -11.82
N GLY A 615 -23.33 43.55 -12.81
CA GLY A 615 -23.52 44.53 -13.89
C GLY A 615 -22.98 45.92 -13.57
N TYR A 616 -23.44 46.87 -14.37
CA TYR A 616 -23.19 48.31 -14.23
C TYR A 616 -24.50 49.06 -14.37
N ALA A 617 -24.80 49.95 -13.45
CA ALA A 617 -25.95 50.86 -13.53
C ALA A 617 -25.50 52.27 -13.13
N ALA A 618 -25.79 53.25 -13.97
CA ALA A 618 -25.52 54.65 -13.69
C ALA A 618 -26.71 55.53 -14.07
N THR A 619 -26.96 56.58 -13.30
CA THR A 619 -27.98 57.59 -13.61
C THR A 619 -27.29 58.94 -13.81
N ALA A 620 -27.34 59.46 -15.03
CA ALA A 620 -26.90 60.80 -15.38
C ALA A 620 -28.04 61.79 -15.09
N ILE A 621 -27.72 62.86 -14.35
CA ILE A 621 -28.65 63.96 -14.09
C ILE A 621 -28.21 65.13 -14.96
N LEU A 622 -29.01 65.48 -15.95
CA LEU A 622 -28.74 66.59 -16.86
C LEU A 622 -29.49 67.84 -16.39
N ASN A 623 -28.81 68.98 -16.43
CA ASN A 623 -29.39 70.28 -16.06
C ASN A 623 -30.02 70.90 -17.30
N GLU A 624 -31.29 71.29 -17.24
CA GLU A 624 -31.91 72.13 -18.28
C GLU A 624 -31.28 73.54 -18.17
N GLU A 625 -30.83 74.12 -19.29
CA GLU A 625 -30.33 75.49 -19.36
C GLU A 625 -31.42 76.56 -19.23
#